data_AF-A0AAN4E0L1-F1
#
_entry.id   AF-A0AAN4E0L1-F1
#
_cell.length_a   1.000
_cell.length_b   1.000
_cell.length_c   1.000
_cell.angle_alpha   90.00
_cell.angle_beta   90.00
_cell.angle_gamma   90.00
#
_symmetry.space_group_name_H-M   'P 1'
#
loop_
_entity.id
_entity.type
_entity.pdbx_description
1 polymer ?
#
loop_
_entity_poly.entity_id
_entity_poly.type
_entity_poly.pdbx_seq_one_letter_code
_entity_poly.pdbx_strand_id
1 'polypeptide(L)'
;MSEINYQALREKAEKATWGDWDSYKPHRGARGYKVRLSGQAIAQHVLKNNAEFIAAFNPKVALALLDELERNQQYIKRRDQENEDIALTVGKLRVELEAAEKRNAKLQSENAYIRNRYKELDLLIGKNILVMQAAIIEWQATGDAKSGLAWIYNTLFGPGELPDESEKDAQAYFNRKYAPIDEKLMELHKWFWEQSKAERAAGIRIKGE
;
A
#
# COMPACT_ATOMS: atom_id res chain seq x y z
N MET A 1 14.67 17.06 -38.56
CA MET A 1 16.07 16.98 -38.11
C MET A 1 16.81 16.13 -39.13
N SER A 2 17.95 16.59 -39.65
CA SER A 2 18.79 15.71 -40.48
C SER A 2 19.37 14.66 -39.55
N GLU A 3 18.99 13.40 -39.73
CA GLU A 3 19.50 12.28 -38.96
C GLU A 3 21.01 12.18 -39.18
N ILE A 4 21.77 12.51 -38.14
CA ILE A 4 23.23 12.36 -38.18
C ILE A 4 23.50 10.86 -38.28
N ASN A 5 24.19 10.43 -39.34
CA ASN A 5 24.55 9.03 -39.48
C ASN A 5 25.79 8.73 -38.62
N TYR A 6 25.55 8.38 -37.35
CA TYR A 6 26.59 8.05 -36.37
C TYR A 6 27.53 6.95 -36.83
N GLN A 7 27.01 5.91 -37.49
CA GLN A 7 27.81 4.79 -37.97
C GLN A 7 28.74 5.22 -39.11
N ALA A 8 28.25 6.00 -40.08
CA ALA A 8 29.07 6.53 -41.15
C ALA A 8 30.15 7.50 -40.64
N LEU A 9 29.80 8.36 -39.67
CA LEU A 9 30.76 9.25 -39.00
C LEU A 9 31.84 8.44 -38.28
N ARG A 10 31.45 7.42 -37.53
CA ARG A 10 32.38 6.52 -36.84
C ARG A 10 33.33 5.81 -37.80
N GLU A 11 32.83 5.26 -38.89
CA GLU A 11 33.66 4.59 -39.91
C GLU A 11 34.66 5.55 -40.58
N LYS A 12 34.25 6.81 -40.83
CA LYS A 12 35.17 7.83 -41.36
C LYS A 12 36.22 8.23 -40.32
N ALA A 13 35.86 8.30 -39.04
CA ALA A 13 36.78 8.58 -37.94
C ALA A 13 37.81 7.47 -37.76
N GLU A 14 37.39 6.20 -37.78
CA GLU A 14 38.27 5.03 -37.64
C GLU A 14 39.26 4.87 -38.81
N LYS A 15 38.89 5.33 -40.02
CA LYS A 15 39.76 5.32 -41.22
C LYS A 15 40.71 6.52 -41.30
N ALA A 16 40.45 7.58 -40.54
CA ALA A 16 41.28 8.77 -40.48
C ALA A 16 42.60 8.47 -39.75
N THR A 17 43.59 9.33 -39.94
CA THR A 17 44.90 9.15 -39.29
C THR A 17 44.78 9.37 -37.78
N TRP A 18 45.26 8.40 -37.02
CA TRP A 18 45.34 8.49 -35.57
C TRP A 18 46.46 9.46 -35.11
N GLY A 19 46.28 10.07 -33.93
CA GLY A 19 47.18 11.05 -33.34
C GLY A 19 46.52 12.42 -33.17
N ASP A 20 47.26 13.36 -32.58
CA ASP A 20 46.78 14.72 -32.37
C ASP A 20 46.92 15.55 -33.66
N TRP A 21 45.83 16.25 -34.02
CA TRP A 21 45.76 17.08 -35.22
C TRP A 21 45.91 18.54 -34.82
N ASP A 22 46.93 19.20 -35.34
CA ASP A 22 47.19 20.61 -35.05
C ASP A 22 46.91 21.49 -36.26
N SER A 23 46.27 22.64 -36.02
CA SER A 23 46.24 23.71 -37.01
C SER A 23 47.61 24.39 -37.04
N TYR A 24 48.20 24.52 -38.23
CA TYR A 24 49.51 25.14 -38.41
C TYR A 24 49.47 26.15 -39.56
N LYS A 25 50.14 27.28 -39.34
CA LYS A 25 50.35 28.32 -40.37
C LYS A 25 51.78 28.17 -40.93
N PRO A 26 51.96 27.83 -42.22
CA PRO A 26 53.26 27.44 -42.77
C PRO A 26 54.40 28.46 -42.66
N HIS A 27 54.10 29.77 -42.73
CA HIS A 27 55.07 30.86 -42.53
C HIS A 27 54.36 32.23 -42.49
N ARG A 28 55.09 33.28 -42.08
CA ARG A 28 54.61 34.67 -42.07
C ARG A 28 54.34 35.12 -43.51
N GLY A 29 53.09 35.50 -43.81
CA GLY A 29 52.65 35.89 -45.17
C GLY A 29 51.95 34.79 -45.99
N ALA A 30 51.93 33.54 -45.51
CA ALA A 30 51.16 32.47 -46.16
C ALA A 30 49.65 32.76 -46.14
N ARG A 31 48.98 32.57 -47.28
CA ARG A 31 47.52 32.59 -47.36
C ARG A 31 46.98 31.24 -46.88
N GLY A 32 46.31 31.25 -45.73
CA GLY A 32 45.57 30.10 -45.20
C GLY A 32 46.30 29.28 -44.12
N TYR A 33 45.52 28.43 -43.46
CA TYR A 33 45.95 27.48 -42.44
C TYR A 33 45.94 26.06 -43.03
N LYS A 34 46.83 25.19 -42.54
CA LYS A 34 46.87 23.76 -42.89
C LYS A 34 46.75 22.93 -41.62
N VAL A 35 46.22 21.71 -41.73
CA VAL A 35 46.24 20.74 -40.63
C VAL A 35 47.52 19.91 -40.74
N ARG A 36 48.28 19.80 -39.65
CA ARG A 36 49.50 19.01 -39.54
C ARG A 36 49.23 17.81 -38.64
N LEU A 37 49.73 16.65 -39.05
CA LEU A 37 49.80 15.44 -38.22
C LEU A 37 51.25 15.20 -37.84
N SER A 38 51.54 15.21 -36.54
CA SER A 38 52.75 14.64 -35.91
C SER A 38 54.08 14.86 -36.67
N GLY A 39 54.26 16.04 -37.28
CA GLY A 39 55.55 16.45 -37.81
C GLY A 39 55.98 15.93 -39.19
N GLN A 40 55.39 14.86 -39.73
CA GLN A 40 55.95 14.06 -40.85
C GLN A 40 55.22 14.19 -42.20
N ALA A 41 55.90 13.79 -43.28
CA ALA A 41 55.35 13.71 -44.63
C ALA A 41 54.31 12.58 -44.71
N ILE A 42 53.06 12.94 -45.00
CA ILE A 42 51.91 12.04 -45.03
C ILE A 42 51.76 11.45 -46.44
N ALA A 43 51.57 10.12 -46.54
CA ALA A 43 51.29 9.47 -47.82
C ALA A 43 49.95 9.92 -48.43
N GLN A 44 49.85 9.99 -49.76
CA GLN A 44 48.68 10.55 -50.45
C GLN A 44 47.34 9.87 -50.09
N HIS A 45 47.34 8.55 -49.80
CA HIS A 45 46.14 7.83 -49.39
C HIS A 45 45.65 8.23 -47.99
N VAL A 46 46.57 8.60 -47.10
CA VAL A 46 46.27 9.09 -45.75
C VAL A 46 45.63 10.49 -45.81
N LEU A 47 46.06 11.33 -46.77
CA LEU A 47 45.42 12.62 -47.05
C LEU A 47 43.97 12.47 -47.54
N LYS A 48 43.67 11.42 -48.31
CA LYS A 48 42.30 11.13 -48.78
C LYS A 48 41.35 10.81 -47.62
N ASN A 49 41.73 9.87 -46.74
CA ASN A 49 40.88 9.49 -45.60
C ASN A 49 40.64 10.67 -44.65
N ASN A 50 41.67 11.49 -44.43
CA ASN A 50 41.57 12.68 -43.59
C ASN A 50 40.64 13.75 -44.20
N ALA A 51 40.70 13.95 -45.52
CA ALA A 51 39.80 14.86 -46.22
C ALA A 51 38.33 14.38 -46.17
N GLU A 52 38.10 13.08 -46.33
CA GLU A 52 36.77 12.48 -46.19
C GLU A 52 36.21 12.63 -44.76
N PHE A 53 37.06 12.48 -43.74
CA PHE A 53 36.70 12.72 -42.34
C PHE A 53 36.31 14.19 -42.10
N ILE A 54 37.14 15.15 -42.50
CA ILE A 54 36.85 16.59 -42.32
C ILE A 54 35.55 17.00 -43.04
N ALA A 55 35.33 16.49 -44.25
CA ALA A 55 34.10 16.77 -45.00
C ALA A 55 32.85 16.20 -44.31
N ALA A 56 32.96 15.00 -43.72
CA ALA A 56 31.90 14.35 -42.97
C ALA A 56 31.64 15.06 -41.61
N PHE A 57 32.68 15.44 -40.88
CA PHE A 57 32.63 16.20 -39.62
C PHE A 57 32.76 17.71 -39.86
N ASN A 58 31.94 18.24 -40.77
CA ASN A 58 31.88 19.68 -41.02
C ASN A 58 31.22 20.44 -39.83
N PRO A 59 31.34 21.78 -39.77
CA PRO A 59 30.80 22.56 -38.66
C PRO A 59 29.31 22.34 -38.37
N LYS A 60 28.49 22.08 -39.39
CA LYS A 60 27.05 21.80 -39.22
C LYS A 60 26.83 20.49 -38.46
N VAL A 61 27.60 19.44 -38.79
CA VAL A 61 27.53 18.16 -38.09
C VAL A 61 28.05 18.28 -36.67
N ALA A 62 29.16 19.00 -36.45
CA ALA A 62 29.71 19.23 -35.12
C ALA A 62 28.73 19.98 -34.20
N LEU A 63 28.09 21.05 -34.69
CA LEU A 63 27.07 21.78 -33.93
C LEU A 63 25.86 20.89 -33.60
N ALA A 64 25.38 20.11 -34.57
CA ALA A 64 24.24 19.24 -34.35
C ALA A 64 24.53 18.12 -33.31
N LEU A 65 25.76 17.59 -33.27
CA LEU A 65 26.21 16.65 -32.24
C LEU A 65 26.28 17.31 -30.84
N LEU A 66 26.77 18.55 -30.76
CA LEU A 66 26.80 19.31 -29.50
C LEU A 66 25.38 19.59 -28.98
N ASP A 67 24.48 20.05 -29.85
CA ASP A 67 23.08 20.30 -29.49
C ASP A 67 22.39 19.01 -29.00
N GLU A 68 22.70 17.85 -29.59
CA GLU A 68 22.16 16.57 -29.15
C GLU A 68 22.74 16.12 -27.81
N LEU A 69 24.05 16.30 -27.60
CA LEU A 69 24.70 16.01 -26.33
C LEU A 69 24.09 16.84 -25.20
N GLU A 70 23.90 18.15 -25.41
CA GLU A 70 23.27 19.04 -24.43
C GLU A 70 21.83 18.63 -24.13
N ARG A 71 21.02 18.29 -25.15
CA ARG A 71 19.66 17.77 -24.95
C ARG A 71 19.65 16.45 -24.16
N ASN A 72 20.56 15.53 -24.47
CA ASN A 72 20.68 14.25 -23.79
C ASN A 72 21.10 14.43 -22.32
N GLN A 73 22.03 15.35 -22.03
CA GLN A 73 22.42 15.69 -20.67
C GLN A 73 21.24 16.28 -19.87
N GLN A 74 20.45 17.16 -20.47
CA GLN A 74 19.24 17.69 -19.84
C GLN A 74 18.18 16.61 -19.59
N TYR A 75 18.03 15.66 -20.53
CA TYR A 75 17.13 14.53 -20.38
C TYR A 75 17.54 13.64 -19.20
N ILE A 76 18.83 13.29 -19.10
CA ILE A 76 19.36 12.48 -17.98
C ILE A 76 19.09 13.17 -16.64
N LYS A 77 19.41 14.46 -16.52
CA LYS A 77 19.14 15.23 -15.27
C LYS A 77 17.67 15.19 -14.86
N ARG A 78 16.74 15.34 -15.82
CA ARG A 78 15.30 15.25 -15.52
C ARG A 78 14.89 13.85 -15.09
N ARG A 79 15.42 12.82 -15.74
CA ARG A 79 15.15 11.42 -15.38
C ARG A 79 15.69 11.06 -14.01
N ASP A 80 16.87 11.55 -13.65
CA ASP A 80 17.45 11.34 -12.34
C ASP A 80 16.58 11.98 -11.25
N GLN A 81 16.12 13.22 -11.47
CA GLN A 81 15.18 13.88 -10.55
C GLN A 81 13.86 13.12 -10.44
N GLU A 82 13.27 12.72 -11.56
CA GLU A 82 12.02 11.94 -11.57
C GLU A 82 12.19 10.62 -10.82
N ASN A 83 13.32 9.93 -11.02
CA ASN A 83 13.61 8.68 -10.32
C ASN A 83 13.78 8.89 -8.81
N GLU A 84 14.38 10.00 -8.39
CA GLU A 84 14.49 10.38 -6.96
C GLU A 84 13.11 10.63 -6.35
N ASP A 85 12.27 11.42 -7.03
CA ASP A 85 10.90 11.71 -6.59
C ASP A 85 10.03 10.44 -6.50
N ILE A 86 10.19 9.53 -7.47
CA ILE A 86 9.55 8.20 -7.45
C ILE A 86 10.04 7.39 -6.26
N ALA A 87 11.36 7.35 -6.02
CA ALA A 87 11.93 6.59 -4.90
C ALA A 87 11.41 7.10 -3.55
N LEU A 88 11.33 8.42 -3.37
CA LEU A 88 10.75 9.04 -2.18
C LEU A 88 9.27 8.68 -2.00
N THR A 89 8.49 8.73 -3.08
CA THR A 89 7.06 8.41 -3.04
C THR A 89 6.82 6.93 -2.74
N VAL A 90 7.55 6.03 -3.40
CA VAL A 90 7.51 4.59 -3.13
C VAL A 90 7.92 4.29 -1.69
N GLY A 91 8.95 4.98 -1.17
CA GLY A 91 9.35 4.87 0.23
C GLY A 91 8.22 5.20 1.20
N LYS A 92 7.54 6.34 1.00
CA LYS A 92 6.38 6.75 1.81
C LYS A 92 5.24 5.73 1.75
N LEU A 93 4.86 5.31 0.54
CA LEU A 93 3.79 4.33 0.35
C LEU A 93 4.08 2.98 1.02
N ARG A 94 5.35 2.54 1.04
CA ARG A 94 5.74 1.30 1.74
C ARG A 94 5.52 1.39 3.24
N VAL A 95 5.87 2.53 3.86
CA VAL A 95 5.65 2.74 5.30
C VAL A 95 4.16 2.80 5.63
N GLU A 96 3.37 3.51 4.82
CA GLU A 96 1.92 3.59 4.99
C GLU A 96 1.26 2.21 4.82
N LEU A 97 1.71 1.42 3.83
CA LEU A 97 1.22 0.06 3.61
C LEU A 97 1.51 -0.84 4.82
N GLU A 98 2.75 -0.83 5.34
CA GLU A 98 3.11 -1.63 6.52
C GLU A 98 2.27 -1.24 7.75
N ALA A 99 2.04 0.06 7.95
CA ALA A 99 1.20 0.55 9.04
C ALA A 99 -0.27 0.11 8.87
N ALA A 100 -0.79 0.15 7.65
CA ALA A 100 -2.15 -0.30 7.32
C ALA A 100 -2.29 -1.82 7.52
N GLU A 101 -1.31 -2.62 7.09
CA GLU A 101 -1.27 -4.07 7.30
C GLU A 101 -1.27 -4.43 8.78
N LYS A 102 -0.43 -3.77 9.60
CA LYS A 102 -0.41 -3.95 11.06
C LYS A 102 -1.76 -3.62 11.70
N ARG A 103 -2.38 -2.50 11.28
CA ARG A 103 -3.71 -2.12 11.77
C ARG A 103 -4.77 -3.15 11.39
N ASN A 104 -4.74 -3.65 10.15
CA ASN A 104 -5.69 -4.65 9.68
C ASN A 104 -5.52 -5.98 10.44
N ALA A 105 -4.29 -6.45 10.65
CA ALA A 105 -4.02 -7.64 11.44
C ALA A 105 -4.55 -7.52 12.88
N LYS A 106 -4.35 -6.35 13.53
CA LYS A 106 -4.90 -6.06 14.85
C LYS A 106 -6.43 -6.11 14.86
N LEU A 107 -7.09 -5.44 13.90
CA LEU A 107 -8.54 -5.44 13.78
C LEU A 107 -9.11 -6.84 13.50
N GLN A 108 -8.42 -7.67 12.73
CA GLN A 108 -8.83 -9.06 12.49
C GLN A 108 -8.77 -9.90 13.78
N SER A 109 -7.70 -9.74 14.55
CA SER A 109 -7.55 -10.36 15.88
C SER A 109 -8.68 -9.94 16.83
N GLU A 110 -8.95 -8.63 16.93
CA GLU A 110 -10.01 -8.09 17.78
C GLU A 110 -11.40 -8.59 17.35
N ASN A 111 -11.68 -8.61 16.04
CA ASN A 111 -12.93 -9.18 15.51
C ASN A 111 -13.08 -10.66 15.82
N ALA A 112 -12.01 -11.46 15.71
CA ALA A 112 -12.05 -12.89 16.04
C ALA A 112 -12.34 -13.09 17.54
N TYR A 113 -11.70 -12.30 18.40
CA TYR A 113 -11.95 -12.31 19.84
C TYR A 113 -13.42 -11.97 20.16
N ILE A 114 -13.94 -10.86 19.60
CA ILE A 114 -15.32 -10.41 19.81
C ILE A 114 -16.33 -11.47 19.33
N ARG A 115 -16.11 -12.07 18.15
CA ARG A 115 -16.97 -13.15 17.64
C ARG A 115 -16.99 -14.37 18.56
N ASN A 116 -15.85 -14.76 19.11
CA ASN A 116 -15.80 -15.90 20.04
C ASN A 116 -16.46 -15.56 21.39
N ARG A 117 -16.34 -14.32 21.87
CA ARG A 117 -17.07 -13.85 23.06
C ARG A 117 -18.58 -13.85 22.85
N TYR A 118 -19.07 -13.46 21.68
CA TYR A 118 -20.51 -13.58 21.36
C TYR A 118 -20.97 -15.04 21.35
N LYS A 119 -20.23 -15.93 20.69
CA LYS A 119 -20.55 -17.37 20.71
C LYS A 119 -20.58 -17.94 22.13
N GLU A 120 -19.65 -17.52 22.98
CA GLU A 120 -19.63 -17.95 24.38
C GLU A 120 -20.87 -17.47 25.13
N LEU A 121 -21.27 -16.21 24.96
CA LEU A 121 -22.50 -15.68 25.55
C LEU A 121 -23.75 -16.43 25.06
N ASP A 122 -23.85 -16.71 23.76
CA ASP A 122 -24.96 -17.49 23.18
C ASP A 122 -25.04 -18.89 23.79
N LEU A 123 -23.89 -19.55 23.96
CA LEU A 123 -23.81 -20.87 24.60
C LEU A 123 -24.19 -20.83 26.09
N LEU A 124 -23.80 -19.78 26.81
CA LEU A 124 -24.18 -19.61 28.22
C LEU A 124 -25.69 -19.37 28.37
N ILE A 125 -26.27 -18.51 27.53
CA ILE A 125 -27.72 -18.30 27.47
C ILE A 125 -28.43 -19.62 27.14
N GLY A 126 -27.94 -20.36 26.14
CA GLY A 126 -28.47 -21.66 25.77
C GLY A 126 -28.44 -22.68 26.91
N LYS A 127 -27.33 -22.75 27.67
CA LYS A 127 -27.24 -23.60 28.87
C LYS A 127 -28.28 -23.22 29.92
N ASN A 128 -28.47 -21.93 30.18
CA ASN A 128 -29.47 -21.46 31.16
C ASN A 128 -30.89 -21.78 30.71
N ILE A 129 -31.20 -21.63 29.41
CA ILE A 129 -32.49 -22.03 28.84
C ILE A 129 -32.72 -23.54 29.01
N LEU A 130 -31.71 -24.38 28.75
CA LEU A 130 -31.81 -25.83 28.93
C LEU A 130 -32.08 -26.22 30.39
N VAL A 131 -31.44 -25.54 31.35
CA VAL A 131 -31.72 -25.73 32.79
C VAL A 131 -33.17 -25.37 33.11
N MET A 132 -33.68 -24.25 32.61
CA MET A 132 -35.08 -23.85 32.80
C MET A 132 -36.04 -24.88 32.19
N GLN A 133 -35.72 -25.42 31.01
CA GLN A 133 -36.51 -26.50 30.40
C GLN A 133 -36.50 -27.78 31.25
N ALA A 134 -35.33 -28.19 31.76
CA ALA A 134 -35.21 -29.33 32.65
C ALA A 134 -36.03 -29.16 33.93
N ALA A 135 -36.02 -27.96 34.53
CA ALA A 135 -36.84 -27.63 35.69
C ALA A 135 -38.34 -27.83 35.43
N ILE A 136 -38.83 -27.39 34.26
CA ILE A 136 -40.23 -27.57 33.86
C ILE A 136 -40.55 -29.05 33.64
N ILE A 137 -39.68 -29.81 32.98
CA ILE A 137 -39.86 -31.25 32.75
C ILE A 137 -39.95 -32.01 34.08
N GLU A 138 -39.03 -31.74 35.01
CA GLU A 138 -38.99 -32.39 36.32
C GLU A 138 -40.28 -32.13 37.12
N TRP A 139 -40.72 -30.87 37.14
CA TRP A 139 -41.98 -30.50 37.80
C TRP A 139 -43.19 -31.18 37.15
N GLN A 140 -43.26 -31.23 35.82
CA GLN A 140 -44.36 -31.89 35.10
C GLN A 140 -44.37 -33.41 35.33
N ALA A 141 -43.20 -34.04 35.46
CA ALA A 141 -43.08 -35.48 35.67
C ALA A 141 -43.43 -35.91 37.11
N THR A 142 -43.01 -35.12 38.10
CA THR A 142 -43.12 -35.48 39.53
C THR A 142 -44.31 -34.84 40.24
N GLY A 143 -44.81 -33.71 39.71
CA GLY A 143 -45.75 -32.83 40.40
C GLY A 143 -45.13 -32.00 41.52
N ASP A 144 -43.82 -32.17 41.82
CA ASP A 144 -43.12 -31.45 42.87
C ASP A 144 -42.33 -30.25 42.33
N ALA A 145 -42.77 -29.04 42.67
CA ALA A 145 -42.11 -27.81 42.27
C ALA A 145 -40.71 -27.64 42.90
N LYS A 146 -40.43 -28.28 44.04
CA LYS A 146 -39.10 -28.19 44.69
C LYS A 146 -38.04 -28.91 43.88
N SER A 147 -38.38 -30.08 43.33
CA SER A 147 -37.51 -30.84 42.45
C SER A 147 -37.18 -30.07 41.16
N GLY A 148 -38.17 -29.39 40.57
CA GLY A 148 -37.94 -28.45 39.46
C GLY A 148 -37.04 -27.26 39.85
N LEU A 149 -37.31 -26.61 41.00
CA LEU A 149 -36.52 -25.47 41.48
C LEU A 149 -35.05 -25.83 41.75
N ALA A 150 -34.76 -27.06 42.14
CA ALA A 150 -33.40 -27.52 42.39
C ALA A 150 -32.48 -27.37 41.16
N TRP A 151 -33.00 -27.57 39.95
CA TRP A 151 -32.24 -27.36 38.71
C TRP A 151 -31.78 -25.91 38.55
N ILE A 152 -32.69 -24.96 38.80
CA ILE A 152 -32.40 -23.53 38.72
C ILE A 152 -31.45 -23.12 39.85
N TYR A 153 -31.72 -23.57 41.08
CA TYR A 153 -30.91 -23.26 42.26
C TYR A 153 -29.45 -23.70 42.08
N ASN A 154 -29.21 -24.93 41.67
CA ASN A 154 -27.85 -25.47 41.49
C ASN A 154 -27.05 -24.69 40.44
N THR A 155 -27.74 -24.21 39.38
CA THR A 155 -27.12 -23.43 38.31
C THR A 155 -26.70 -22.04 38.78
N LEU A 156 -27.49 -21.41 39.64
CA LEU A 156 -27.16 -20.10 40.23
C LEU A 156 -26.13 -20.21 41.36
N PHE A 157 -26.19 -21.28 42.16
CA PHE A 157 -25.31 -21.47 43.32
C PHE A 157 -23.84 -21.61 42.92
N GLY A 158 -23.53 -22.42 41.91
CA GLY A 158 -22.13 -22.71 41.52
C GLY A 158 -21.31 -21.46 41.18
N PRO A 159 -21.82 -20.54 40.34
CA PRO A 159 -21.16 -19.27 40.04
C PRO A 159 -21.32 -18.17 41.10
N GLY A 160 -22.12 -18.40 42.15
CA GLY A 160 -22.38 -17.39 43.19
C GLY A 160 -23.41 -16.32 42.81
N GLU A 161 -24.35 -16.66 41.92
CA GLU A 161 -25.35 -15.74 41.35
C GLU A 161 -26.69 -15.75 42.11
N LEU A 162 -26.74 -16.36 43.30
CA LEU A 162 -27.92 -16.31 44.14
C LEU A 162 -28.13 -14.89 44.70
N PRO A 163 -29.40 -14.45 44.85
CA PRO A 163 -29.69 -13.19 45.52
C PRO A 163 -29.26 -13.24 46.99
N ASP A 164 -28.98 -12.06 47.55
CA ASP A 164 -28.69 -11.90 48.98
C ASP A 164 -29.85 -12.44 49.82
N GLU A 165 -29.54 -13.12 50.93
CA GLU A 165 -30.54 -13.75 51.79
C GLU A 165 -31.54 -12.75 52.40
N SER A 166 -31.19 -11.47 52.49
CA SER A 166 -32.06 -10.40 52.96
C SER A 166 -33.17 -10.01 51.96
N GLU A 167 -33.05 -10.39 50.69
CA GLU A 167 -34.05 -10.11 49.66
C GLU A 167 -35.29 -11.01 49.86
N LYS A 168 -36.43 -10.41 50.20
CA LYS A 168 -37.69 -11.13 50.47
C LYS A 168 -38.82 -10.84 49.46
N ASP A 169 -38.68 -9.77 48.67
CA ASP A 169 -39.67 -9.36 47.67
C ASP A 169 -39.10 -9.59 46.26
N ALA A 170 -39.57 -10.66 45.61
CA ALA A 170 -39.11 -11.05 44.28
C ALA A 170 -39.44 -10.01 43.21
N GLN A 171 -40.59 -9.34 43.30
CA GLN A 171 -41.01 -8.37 42.29
C GLN A 171 -40.21 -7.08 42.42
N ALA A 172 -40.03 -6.59 43.65
CA ALA A 172 -39.19 -5.43 43.92
C ALA A 172 -37.73 -5.69 43.49
N TYR A 173 -37.20 -6.89 43.80
CA TYR A 173 -35.87 -7.31 43.35
C TYR A 173 -35.74 -7.30 41.83
N PHE A 174 -36.67 -7.96 41.13
CA PHE A 174 -36.68 -8.04 39.67
C PHE A 174 -36.71 -6.65 39.04
N ASN A 175 -37.67 -5.81 39.44
CA ASN A 175 -37.82 -4.47 38.88
C ASN A 175 -36.54 -3.64 39.04
N ARG A 176 -35.91 -3.69 40.23
CA ARG A 176 -34.67 -2.98 40.52
C ARG A 176 -33.49 -3.47 39.70
N LYS A 177 -33.36 -4.78 39.45
CA LYS A 177 -32.25 -5.37 38.68
C LYS A 177 -32.48 -5.29 37.17
N TYR A 178 -33.73 -5.37 36.71
CA TYR A 178 -34.10 -5.37 35.31
C TYR A 178 -34.04 -3.97 34.69
N ALA A 179 -34.49 -2.94 35.41
CA ALA A 179 -34.52 -1.56 34.90
C ALA A 179 -33.20 -1.09 34.22
N PRO A 180 -32.01 -1.24 34.83
CA PRO A 180 -30.76 -0.82 34.18
C PRO A 180 -30.35 -1.70 32.99
N ILE A 181 -30.84 -2.95 32.91
CA ILE A 181 -30.60 -3.82 31.75
C ILE A 181 -31.47 -3.37 30.59
N ASP A 182 -32.75 -3.11 30.85
CA ASP A 182 -33.72 -2.65 29.86
C ASP A 182 -33.30 -1.33 29.22
N GLU A 183 -32.84 -0.37 30.05
CA GLU A 183 -32.30 0.91 29.60
C GLU A 183 -31.13 0.73 28.62
N LYS A 184 -30.13 -0.07 28.98
CA LYS A 184 -28.97 -0.35 28.11
C LYS A 184 -29.36 -1.07 26.83
N LEU A 185 -30.33 -1.98 26.91
CA LEU A 185 -30.82 -2.70 25.74
C LEU A 185 -31.54 -1.76 24.76
N MET A 186 -32.34 -0.82 25.29
CA MET A 186 -32.98 0.21 24.46
C MET A 186 -31.96 1.13 23.78
N GLU A 187 -30.93 1.58 24.51
CA GLU A 187 -29.85 2.38 23.92
C GLU A 187 -29.15 1.64 22.79
N LEU A 188 -28.84 0.36 22.99
CA LEU A 188 -28.21 -0.48 21.99
C LEU A 188 -29.11 -0.69 20.76
N HIS A 189 -30.40 -0.96 20.95
CA HIS A 189 -31.36 -1.09 19.85
C HIS A 189 -31.49 0.21 19.05
N LYS A 190 -31.52 1.36 19.74
CA LYS A 190 -31.52 2.66 19.08
C LYS A 190 -30.28 2.84 18.22
N TRP A 191 -29.11 2.51 18.75
CA TRP A 191 -27.85 2.57 18.00
C TRP A 191 -27.90 1.70 16.74
N PHE A 192 -28.32 0.43 16.83
CA PHE A 192 -28.45 -0.46 15.67
C PHE A 192 -29.42 0.08 14.62
N TRP A 193 -30.54 0.65 15.05
CA TRP A 193 -31.51 1.26 14.15
C TRP A 193 -30.91 2.45 13.39
N GLU A 194 -30.15 3.31 14.07
CA GLU A 194 -29.45 4.45 13.47
C GLU A 194 -28.38 4.00 12.46
N GLN A 195 -27.60 2.96 12.80
CA GLN A 195 -26.62 2.37 11.88
C GLN A 195 -27.28 1.82 10.62
N SER A 196 -28.32 0.99 10.77
CA SER A 196 -29.04 0.43 9.62
C SER A 196 -29.66 1.51 8.73
N LYS A 197 -30.17 2.59 9.32
CA LYS A 197 -30.68 3.75 8.57
C LYS A 197 -29.57 4.44 7.77
N ALA A 198 -28.40 4.64 8.37
CA ALA A 198 -27.25 5.25 7.70
C ALA A 198 -26.75 4.37 6.53
N GLU A 199 -26.65 3.07 6.71
CA GLU A 199 -26.23 2.12 5.66
C GLU A 199 -27.19 2.11 4.46
N ARG A 200 -28.51 2.12 4.72
CA ARG A 200 -29.53 2.23 3.67
C ARG A 200 -29.42 3.55 2.91
N ALA A 201 -29.18 4.66 3.62
CA ALA A 201 -29.00 5.98 3.00
C ALA A 201 -27.71 6.05 2.14
N ALA A 202 -26.66 5.34 2.52
CA ALA A 202 -25.40 5.25 1.78
C ALA A 202 -25.48 4.32 0.55
N GLY A 203 -26.59 3.63 0.31
CA GLY A 203 -26.75 2.70 -0.80
C GLY A 203 -25.88 1.44 -0.72
N ILE A 204 -25.32 1.15 0.47
CA ILE A 204 -24.49 -0.04 0.69
C ILE A 204 -25.42 -1.25 0.81
N ARG A 205 -25.67 -1.95 -0.31
CA ARG A 205 -26.25 -3.30 -0.25
C ARG A 205 -25.18 -4.25 0.27
N ILE A 206 -25.33 -4.69 1.52
CA ILE A 206 -24.60 -5.85 2.04
C ILE A 206 -25.04 -7.06 1.20
N LYS A 207 -24.12 -7.66 0.44
CA LYS A 207 -24.38 -8.94 -0.24
C LYS A 207 -24.61 -10.00 0.83
N GLY A 208 -25.86 -10.43 1.02
CA GLY A 208 -26.18 -11.55 1.91
C GLY A 208 -27.61 -11.65 2.43
N GLU A 209 -28.62 -11.19 1.67
CA GLU A 209 -30.01 -11.66 1.82
C GLU A 209 -30.39 -12.50 0.60
#